data_AF-A0A961S167-F1
#
_entry.id   AF-A0A961S167-F1
#
_cell.length_a   1.000
_cell.length_b   1.000
_cell.length_c   1.000
_cell.angle_alpha   90.00
_cell.angle_beta   90.00
_cell.angle_gamma   90.00
#
_symmetry.space_group_name_H-M   'P 1'
#
loop_
_entity.id
_entity.type
_entity.pdbx_description
1 polymer ?
#
loop_
_entity_poly.entity_id
_entity_poly.type
_entity_poly.pdbx_seq_one_letter_code
_entity_poly.pdbx_strand_id
1 'polypeptide(L)'
;MPRRLAAIFAFLLGTVPVSAMDGAAFNAIGYSPDSRYFAFEQYGIRDGSGFPYWDIFVIDLKADEWVKDTPVHVVLEEENAPIANARAKAAEAALPILKQLDVSTPAEVLAGNPATEVVTDRNRITFDRWYIAGGSRPDSTGGDVIRHDLAVEAVERPPPKVCYPDDGPYYGFRLTIKDRAMNSSRVIHLDEAIPESRGCPLSYDLAAVVA
;
A
#
# COMPACT_ATOMS: atom_id res chain seq x y z
N MET A 1 -29.14 52.53 40.71
CA MET A 1 -29.60 51.38 39.90
C MET A 1 -28.40 50.76 39.20
N PRO A 2 -28.02 49.50 39.49
CA PRO A 2 -26.78 48.93 38.97
C PRO A 2 -26.97 48.43 37.52
N ARG A 3 -25.99 48.76 36.67
CA ARG A 3 -25.82 48.26 35.30
C ARG A 3 -25.60 46.75 35.33
N ARG A 4 -26.48 45.97 34.71
CA ARG A 4 -26.21 44.55 34.42
C ARG A 4 -25.58 44.45 33.02
N LEU A 5 -24.27 44.20 32.96
CA LEU A 5 -23.64 43.69 31.73
C LEU A 5 -24.07 42.24 31.56
N ALA A 6 -24.80 41.94 30.49
CA ALA A 6 -24.98 40.57 30.01
C ALA A 6 -23.83 40.25 29.06
N ALA A 7 -22.88 39.44 29.51
CA ALA A 7 -21.86 38.87 28.63
C ALA A 7 -22.46 37.63 27.95
N ILE A 8 -22.70 37.71 26.63
CA ILE A 8 -23.08 36.57 25.81
C ILE A 8 -21.77 35.85 25.44
N PHE A 9 -21.53 34.70 26.05
CA PHE A 9 -20.45 33.79 25.66
C PHE A 9 -20.95 32.94 24.47
N ALA A 10 -20.61 33.35 23.25
CA ALA A 10 -20.89 32.55 22.05
C ALA A 10 -19.84 31.44 21.93
N PHE A 11 -20.21 30.22 22.30
CA PHE A 11 -19.38 29.03 22.13
C PHE A 11 -19.50 28.58 20.66
N LEU A 12 -18.57 29.01 19.80
CA LEU A 12 -18.42 28.45 18.45
C LEU A 12 -17.84 27.03 18.56
N LEU A 13 -18.72 26.03 18.56
CA LEU A 13 -18.36 24.65 18.25
C LEU A 13 -18.01 24.57 16.76
N GLY A 14 -16.76 24.84 16.43
CA GLY A 14 -16.21 24.48 15.12
C GLY A 14 -16.17 22.96 15.02
N THR A 15 -17.02 22.38 14.17
CA THR A 15 -16.88 21.01 13.71
C THR A 15 -15.66 20.95 12.80
N VAL A 16 -14.46 20.83 13.38
CA VAL A 16 -13.31 20.35 12.60
C VAL A 16 -13.66 18.92 12.17
N PRO A 17 -13.62 18.60 10.87
CA PRO A 17 -13.68 17.21 10.46
C PRO A 17 -12.48 16.52 11.11
N VAL A 18 -12.75 15.67 12.08
CA VAL A 18 -11.79 14.67 12.54
C VAL A 18 -11.79 13.62 11.43
N SER A 19 -10.99 13.85 10.39
CA SER A 19 -10.64 12.78 9.47
C SER A 19 -9.68 11.89 10.23
N ALA A 20 -10.22 10.83 10.84
CA ALA A 20 -9.41 9.74 11.35
C ALA A 20 -8.82 9.02 10.13
N MET A 21 -7.56 9.27 9.79
CA MET A 21 -6.86 8.61 8.70
C MET A 21 -5.49 8.15 9.18
N ASP A 22 -5.34 6.85 9.39
CA ASP A 22 -4.04 6.25 9.66
C ASP A 22 -3.28 6.03 8.35
N GLY A 23 -2.03 6.49 8.31
CA GLY A 23 -1.09 6.31 7.22
C GLY A 23 -0.31 5.02 7.39
N ALA A 24 -0.93 3.88 7.03
CA ALA A 24 -0.32 2.57 7.17
C ALA A 24 1.02 2.48 6.40
N ALA A 25 2.05 1.97 7.08
CA ALA A 25 3.34 1.67 6.47
C ALA A 25 3.30 0.32 5.74
N PHE A 26 4.15 0.19 4.72
CA PHE A 26 4.32 -1.02 3.91
C PHE A 26 5.73 -1.59 4.10
N ASN A 27 5.84 -2.91 4.19
CA ASN A 27 7.11 -3.62 4.04
C ASN A 27 6.94 -4.91 3.23
N ALA A 28 7.87 -5.23 2.34
CA ALA A 28 7.86 -6.52 1.65
C ALA A 28 8.53 -7.60 2.52
N ILE A 29 7.94 -8.80 2.58
CA ILE A 29 8.54 -9.95 3.25
C ILE A 29 9.37 -10.75 2.24
N GLY A 30 8.73 -11.19 1.16
CA GLY A 30 9.39 -12.05 0.19
C GLY A 30 8.46 -12.86 -0.69
N TYR A 31 9.06 -13.77 -1.44
CA TYR A 31 8.43 -14.65 -2.40
C TYR A 31 8.68 -16.13 -2.09
N SER A 32 7.82 -16.99 -2.62
CA SER A 32 8.18 -18.39 -2.83
C SER A 32 9.27 -18.52 -3.91
N PRO A 33 10.16 -19.53 -3.88
CA PRO A 33 11.22 -19.71 -4.87
C PRO A 33 10.75 -19.80 -6.33
N ASP A 34 9.50 -20.20 -6.56
CA ASP A 34 8.86 -20.26 -7.87
C ASP A 34 8.12 -18.97 -8.26
N SER A 35 8.23 -17.91 -7.43
CA SER A 35 7.55 -16.62 -7.55
C SER A 35 6.02 -16.73 -7.65
N ARG A 36 5.44 -17.82 -7.14
CA ARG A 36 3.98 -17.98 -7.09
C ARG A 36 3.35 -17.16 -5.98
N TYR A 37 3.93 -17.17 -4.78
CA TYR A 37 3.39 -16.46 -3.64
C TYR A 37 4.25 -15.24 -3.33
N PHE A 38 3.60 -14.13 -3.00
CA PHE A 38 4.24 -12.93 -2.50
C PHE A 38 3.63 -12.54 -1.15
N ALA A 39 4.47 -12.25 -0.16
CA ALA A 39 4.05 -11.84 1.16
C ALA A 39 4.55 -10.43 1.49
N PHE A 40 3.72 -9.66 2.17
CA PHE A 40 4.04 -8.30 2.61
C PHE A 40 3.30 -7.94 3.91
N GLU A 41 3.75 -6.85 4.52
CA GLU A 41 3.25 -6.32 5.79
C GLU A 41 2.59 -4.95 5.57
N GLN A 42 1.49 -4.71 6.27
CA GLN A 42 0.92 -3.38 6.48
C GLN A 42 0.79 -3.13 7.98
N TYR A 43 1.21 -1.97 8.48
CA TYR A 43 1.18 -1.70 9.92
C TYR A 43 1.10 -0.20 10.25
N GLY A 44 0.64 0.11 11.45
CA GLY A 44 0.46 1.49 11.88
C GLY A 44 -0.10 1.61 13.29
N ILE A 45 -0.60 2.81 13.60
CA ILE A 45 -1.29 3.13 14.85
C ILE A 45 -2.65 3.73 14.46
N ARG A 46 -3.75 3.14 14.95
CA ARG A 46 -5.09 3.60 14.60
C ARG A 46 -5.33 5.02 15.12
N ASP A 47 -5.72 5.92 14.22
CA ASP A 47 -5.95 7.34 14.51
C ASP A 47 -7.07 7.59 15.55
N GLY A 48 -8.01 6.64 15.73
CA GLY A 48 -9.09 6.76 16.71
C GLY A 48 -8.76 6.20 18.10
N SER A 49 -8.14 5.02 18.18
CA SER A 49 -7.92 4.31 19.45
C SER A 49 -6.48 4.37 19.94
N GLY A 50 -5.54 4.82 19.10
CA GLY A 50 -4.11 4.73 19.36
C GLY A 50 -3.58 3.29 19.42
N PHE A 51 -4.35 2.31 18.98
CA PHE A 51 -3.97 0.90 19.04
C PHE A 51 -2.97 0.57 17.93
N PRO A 52 -1.79 0.02 18.25
CA PRO A 52 -0.88 -0.49 17.23
C PRO A 52 -1.48 -1.75 16.59
N TYR A 53 -1.29 -1.90 15.29
CA TYR A 53 -1.68 -3.09 14.54
C TYR A 53 -0.60 -3.51 13.56
N TRP A 54 -0.69 -4.76 13.12
CA TRP A 54 0.21 -5.36 12.15
C TRP A 54 -0.51 -6.44 11.36
N ASP A 55 -0.51 -6.30 10.04
CA ASP A 55 -1.17 -7.19 9.10
C ASP A 55 -0.12 -7.85 8.21
N ILE A 56 -0.23 -9.17 8.04
CA ILE A 56 0.60 -9.92 7.09
C ILE A 56 -0.29 -10.53 6.02
N PHE A 57 -0.08 -10.12 4.78
CA PHE A 57 -0.81 -10.58 3.61
C PHE A 57 0.03 -11.58 2.83
N VAL A 58 -0.63 -12.53 2.15
CA VAL A 58 0.00 -13.34 1.11
C VAL A 58 -0.93 -13.41 -0.10
N ILE A 59 -0.36 -13.21 -1.30
CA ILE A 59 -1.07 -13.26 -2.59
C ILE A 59 -0.52 -14.43 -3.40
N ASP A 60 -1.41 -15.24 -3.99
CA ASP A 60 -1.04 -16.14 -5.09
C ASP A 60 -1.04 -15.33 -6.39
N LEU A 61 0.15 -14.96 -6.86
CA LEU A 61 0.36 -14.13 -8.06
C LEU A 61 -0.08 -14.83 -9.34
N LYS A 62 -0.17 -16.16 -9.34
CA LYS A 62 -0.61 -16.92 -10.51
C LYS A 62 -2.14 -16.96 -10.59
N ALA A 63 -2.80 -17.10 -9.45
CA ALA A 63 -4.26 -17.09 -9.37
C ALA A 63 -4.84 -15.67 -9.33
N ASP A 64 -4.03 -14.67 -8.98
CA ASP A 64 -4.47 -13.30 -8.65
C ASP A 64 -5.47 -13.29 -7.49
N GLU A 65 -5.16 -14.06 -6.43
CA GLU A 65 -6.04 -14.28 -5.29
C GLU A 65 -5.30 -14.13 -3.95
N TRP A 66 -6.03 -13.68 -2.94
CA TRP A 66 -5.55 -13.73 -1.56
C TRP A 66 -5.42 -15.18 -1.08
N VAL A 67 -4.32 -15.50 -0.42
CA VAL A 67 -4.15 -16.78 0.24
C VAL A 67 -5.11 -16.86 1.43
N LYS A 68 -5.78 -18.00 1.56
CA LYS A 68 -6.67 -18.30 2.69
C LYS A 68 -5.99 -18.05 4.03
N ASP A 69 -6.75 -17.55 4.99
CA ASP A 69 -6.29 -17.22 6.35
C ASP A 69 -5.30 -16.04 6.38
N THR A 70 -5.20 -15.29 5.27
CA THR A 70 -4.54 -13.98 5.20
C THR A 70 -5.54 -12.88 4.76
N PRO A 71 -5.40 -11.64 5.25
CA PRO A 71 -4.36 -11.18 6.17
C PRO A 71 -4.43 -11.80 7.56
N VAL A 72 -3.27 -12.09 8.13
CA VAL A 72 -3.13 -12.31 9.57
C VAL A 72 -3.21 -10.93 10.23
N HIS A 73 -4.37 -10.62 10.81
CA HIS A 73 -4.65 -9.32 11.41
C HIS A 73 -4.38 -9.34 12.92
N VAL A 74 -3.48 -8.48 13.39
CA VAL A 74 -3.19 -8.31 14.84
C VAL A 74 -3.39 -6.86 15.24
N VAL A 75 -4.13 -6.65 16.32
CA VAL A 75 -4.31 -5.34 16.98
C VAL A 75 -4.02 -5.53 18.46
N LEU A 76 -3.27 -4.60 19.06
CA LEU A 76 -3.14 -4.56 20.51
C LEU A 76 -4.07 -3.49 21.04
N GLU A 77 -5.09 -3.90 21.79
CA GLU A 77 -6.08 -3.00 22.39
C GLU A 77 -5.53 -2.27 23.64
N GLU A 78 -4.33 -1.73 23.49
CA GLU A 78 -3.57 -1.02 24.51
C GLU A 78 -2.83 0.12 23.81
N GLU A 79 -3.26 1.37 24.07
CA GLU A 79 -2.77 2.57 23.38
C GLU A 79 -1.24 2.76 23.49
N ASN A 80 -0.65 2.33 24.60
CA ASN A 80 0.79 2.47 24.85
C ASN A 80 1.58 1.19 24.55
N ALA A 81 0.96 0.18 23.95
CA ALA A 81 1.68 -1.03 23.58
C ALA A 81 2.74 -0.72 22.52
N PRO A 82 3.98 -1.23 22.66
CA PRO A 82 4.98 -1.09 21.61
C PRO A 82 4.52 -1.75 20.32
N ILE A 83 4.59 -1.03 19.19
CA ILE A 83 4.22 -1.59 17.87
C ILE A 83 5.03 -2.85 17.50
N ALA A 84 6.26 -2.96 18.01
CA ALA A 84 7.08 -4.16 17.86
C ALA A 84 6.43 -5.43 18.45
N ASN A 85 5.57 -5.29 19.47
CA ASN A 85 4.81 -6.41 20.02
C ASN A 85 3.72 -6.89 19.05
N ALA A 86 3.07 -5.95 18.33
CA ALA A 86 2.09 -6.29 17.30
C ALA A 86 2.79 -7.04 16.15
N ARG A 87 3.95 -6.54 15.73
CA ARG A 87 4.83 -7.21 14.75
C ARG A 87 5.17 -8.63 15.15
N ALA A 88 5.68 -8.83 16.36
CA ALA A 88 6.11 -10.15 16.83
C ALA A 88 4.93 -11.15 16.84
N LYS A 89 3.76 -10.72 17.31
CA LYS A 89 2.53 -11.54 17.31
C LYS A 89 2.06 -11.88 15.91
N ALA A 90 2.05 -10.91 14.99
CA ALA A 90 1.67 -11.14 13.60
C ALA A 90 2.64 -12.10 12.91
N ALA A 91 3.95 -11.91 13.10
CA ALA A 91 4.99 -12.78 12.56
C ALA A 91 4.87 -14.22 13.08
N GLU A 92 4.65 -14.40 14.39
CA GLU A 92 4.42 -15.71 14.99
C GLU A 92 3.19 -16.40 14.40
N ALA A 93 2.07 -15.67 14.27
CA ALA A 93 0.82 -16.20 13.73
C ALA A 93 0.90 -16.52 12.22
N ALA A 94 1.64 -15.74 11.44
CA ALA A 94 1.82 -15.97 10.01
C ALA A 94 2.85 -17.06 9.69
N LEU A 95 3.77 -17.38 10.62
CA LEU A 95 4.88 -18.30 10.38
C LEU A 95 4.45 -19.67 9.80
N PRO A 96 3.36 -20.33 10.27
CA PRO A 96 2.92 -21.59 9.68
C PRO A 96 2.51 -21.44 8.21
N ILE A 97 1.82 -20.35 7.86
CA ILE A 97 1.37 -20.07 6.48
C ILE A 97 2.58 -19.81 5.58
N LEU A 98 3.49 -18.94 6.01
CA LEU A 98 4.71 -18.60 5.25
C LEU A 98 5.59 -19.84 5.01
N LYS A 99 5.72 -20.72 6.01
CA LYS A 99 6.44 -22.00 5.86
C LYS A 99 5.74 -22.98 4.94
N GLN A 100 4.42 -23.10 5.03
CA GLN A 100 3.63 -23.99 4.17
C GLN A 100 3.76 -23.59 2.69
N LEU A 101 3.84 -22.30 2.41
CA LEU A 101 3.95 -21.74 1.06
C LEU A 101 5.39 -21.53 0.59
N ASP A 102 6.37 -21.89 1.43
CA ASP A 102 7.80 -21.69 1.19
C ASP A 102 8.15 -20.23 0.82
N VAL A 103 7.56 -19.24 1.48
CA VAL A 103 7.94 -17.83 1.31
C VAL A 103 9.30 -17.61 1.98
N SER A 104 10.37 -17.87 1.24
CA SER A 104 11.75 -17.91 1.74
C SER A 104 12.73 -17.04 0.95
N THR A 105 12.32 -16.52 -0.21
CA THR A 105 13.14 -15.64 -1.04
C THR A 105 12.87 -14.19 -0.65
N PRO A 106 13.87 -13.41 -0.18
CA PRO A 106 13.67 -12.00 0.16
C PRO A 106 13.22 -11.19 -1.06
N ALA A 107 12.29 -10.26 -0.86
CA ALA A 107 11.91 -9.29 -1.88
C ALA A 107 12.93 -8.16 -1.96
N GLU A 108 13.28 -7.74 -3.16
CA GLU A 108 14.10 -6.56 -3.43
C GLU A 108 13.20 -5.39 -3.86
N VAL A 109 13.42 -4.21 -3.26
CA VAL A 109 12.75 -2.98 -3.71
C VAL A 109 13.50 -2.44 -4.91
N LEU A 110 12.88 -2.50 -6.09
CA LEU A 110 13.44 -1.95 -7.33
C LEU A 110 13.26 -0.43 -7.42
N ALA A 111 12.13 0.08 -6.89
CA ALA A 111 11.87 1.50 -6.75
C ALA A 111 10.84 1.75 -5.65
N GLY A 112 10.92 2.91 -5.00
CA GLY A 112 10.00 3.31 -3.95
C GLY A 112 9.49 4.74 -4.17
N ASN A 113 8.26 4.96 -3.75
CA ASN A 113 7.63 6.27 -3.59
C ASN A 113 6.83 6.18 -2.28
N PRO A 114 7.51 6.13 -1.11
CA PRO A 114 6.83 6.09 0.18
C PRO A 114 6.01 7.37 0.39
N ALA A 115 4.95 7.31 1.21
CA ALA A 115 4.03 8.42 1.42
C ALA A 115 4.71 9.75 1.83
N THR A 116 5.88 9.66 2.46
CA THR A 116 6.69 10.79 2.92
C THR A 116 7.66 11.34 1.86
N GLU A 117 7.84 10.66 0.73
CA GLU A 117 8.70 11.13 -0.35
C GLU A 117 7.99 12.23 -1.15
N VAL A 118 8.67 13.36 -1.34
CA VAL A 118 8.15 14.48 -2.13
C VAL A 118 8.46 14.22 -3.60
N VAL A 119 7.47 13.68 -4.33
CA VAL A 119 7.54 13.45 -5.78
C VAL A 119 6.62 14.38 -6.55
N THR A 120 6.90 14.56 -7.85
CA THR A 120 6.10 15.42 -8.74
C THR A 120 4.79 14.78 -9.19
N ASP A 121 4.76 13.46 -9.32
CA ASP A 121 3.58 12.68 -9.71
C ASP A 121 3.61 11.33 -8.97
N ARG A 122 2.73 11.14 -7.98
CA ARG A 122 2.66 9.89 -7.20
C ARG A 122 2.06 8.72 -7.98
N ASN A 123 1.43 9.00 -9.12
CA ASN A 123 0.77 7.99 -9.94
C ASN A 123 1.75 7.32 -10.93
N ARG A 124 3.03 7.68 -10.88
CA ARG A 124 4.07 7.17 -11.76
C ARG A 124 5.30 6.76 -10.97
N ILE A 125 5.94 5.69 -11.41
CA ILE A 125 7.27 5.29 -10.93
C ILE A 125 8.09 4.75 -12.09
N THR A 126 9.34 5.19 -12.19
CA THR A 126 10.32 4.70 -13.18
C THR A 126 11.34 3.84 -12.45
N PHE A 127 11.62 2.66 -12.98
CA PHE A 127 12.54 1.71 -12.36
C PHE A 127 13.34 0.94 -13.40
N ASP A 128 14.52 0.49 -13.01
CA ASP A 128 15.34 -0.43 -13.79
C ASP A 128 15.11 -1.85 -13.28
N ARG A 129 15.07 -2.83 -14.17
CA ARG A 129 14.82 -4.23 -13.79
C ARG A 129 15.96 -4.83 -12.94
N TRP A 130 17.19 -4.35 -13.11
CA TRP A 130 18.34 -4.77 -12.33
C TRP A 130 19.34 -3.62 -12.18
N TYR A 131 20.09 -3.63 -11.09
CA TYR A 131 21.23 -2.74 -10.90
C TYR A 131 22.36 -3.07 -11.88
N ILE A 132 22.94 -2.05 -12.51
CA ILE A 132 24.13 -2.19 -13.37
C ILE A 132 25.31 -1.51 -12.66
N ALA A 133 26.21 -2.31 -12.10
CA ALA A 133 27.40 -1.80 -11.42
C ALA A 133 28.35 -1.07 -12.39
N GLY A 134 28.69 0.18 -12.07
CA GLY A 134 29.55 1.03 -12.89
C GLY A 134 31.05 0.71 -12.86
N GLY A 135 31.50 -0.28 -12.06
CA GLY A 135 32.91 -0.53 -11.76
C GLY A 135 33.72 -1.37 -12.76
N SER A 136 33.16 -1.74 -13.91
CA SER A 136 33.83 -2.65 -14.86
C SER A 136 33.63 -2.28 -16.33
N ARG A 137 33.82 -1.00 -16.71
CA ARG A 137 33.81 -0.64 -18.14
C ARG A 137 34.89 0.40 -18.50
N PRO A 138 36.04 -0.02 -19.07
CA PRO A 138 36.84 0.85 -19.93
C PRO A 138 36.26 0.92 -21.36
N ASP A 139 35.51 -0.10 -21.81
CA ASP A 139 35.11 -0.27 -23.20
C ASP A 139 33.84 -1.10 -23.44
N SER A 140 33.18 -1.63 -22.41
CA SER A 140 31.97 -2.43 -22.61
C SER A 140 30.76 -1.54 -22.79
N THR A 141 30.03 -1.71 -23.89
CA THR A 141 28.61 -1.36 -23.95
C THR A 141 27.93 -1.90 -22.70
N GLY A 142 27.38 -0.99 -21.88
CA GLY A 142 26.44 -1.32 -20.81
C GLY A 142 25.52 -2.43 -21.28
N GLY A 143 25.28 -3.49 -20.48
CA GLY A 143 24.11 -4.31 -20.76
C GLY A 143 22.91 -3.36 -20.86
N ASP A 144 22.06 -3.52 -21.86
CA ASP A 144 20.98 -2.55 -22.11
C ASP A 144 20.19 -2.32 -20.82
N VAL A 145 20.13 -1.05 -20.40
CA VAL A 145 19.34 -0.66 -19.22
C VAL A 145 17.88 -0.97 -19.57
N ILE A 146 17.33 -2.03 -18.97
CA ILE A 146 15.91 -2.34 -19.12
C ILE A 146 15.15 -1.47 -18.12
N ARG A 147 14.72 -0.31 -18.62
CA ARG A 147 13.97 0.70 -17.88
C ARG A 147 12.48 0.61 -18.18
N HIS A 148 11.68 0.62 -17.13
CA HIS A 148 10.23 0.64 -17.20
C HIS A 148 9.64 1.91 -16.59
N ASP A 149 8.51 2.36 -17.15
CA ASP A 149 7.62 3.32 -16.49
C ASP A 149 6.33 2.60 -16.11
N LEU A 150 5.98 2.64 -14.84
CA LEU A 150 4.71 2.17 -14.32
C LEU A 150 3.81 3.38 -14.06
N ALA A 151 2.53 3.27 -14.43
CA ALA A 151 1.55 4.32 -14.21
C ALA A 151 0.22 3.72 -13.71
N VAL A 152 -0.31 4.27 -12.63
CA VAL A 152 -1.64 3.97 -12.12
C VAL A 152 -2.60 5.10 -12.46
N GLU A 153 -3.83 4.75 -12.81
CA GLU A 153 -4.89 5.72 -13.04
C GLU A 153 -6.13 5.26 -12.28
N ALA A 154 -6.68 6.17 -11.47
CA ALA A 154 -7.95 5.97 -10.80
C ALA A 154 -9.08 6.00 -11.84
N VAL A 155 -9.89 4.95 -11.87
CA VAL A 155 -11.02 4.80 -12.79
C VAL A 155 -12.29 4.76 -11.95
N GLU A 156 -13.20 5.70 -12.15
CA GLU A 156 -14.46 5.74 -11.40
C GLU A 156 -15.25 4.45 -11.63
N ARG A 157 -15.74 3.86 -10.53
CA ARG A 157 -16.50 2.62 -10.51
C ARG A 157 -17.65 2.72 -9.52
N PRO A 158 -18.74 1.97 -9.73
CA PRO A 158 -19.80 1.87 -8.72
C PRO A 158 -19.23 1.40 -7.36
N PRO A 159 -19.68 1.99 -6.24
CA PRO A 159 -19.23 1.58 -4.93
C PRO A 159 -19.56 0.11 -4.62
N PRO A 160 -18.67 -0.61 -3.92
CA PRO A 160 -19.05 -1.80 -3.18
C PRO A 160 -20.18 -1.53 -2.20
N LYS A 161 -20.97 -2.55 -1.85
CA LYS A 161 -22.15 -2.42 -0.95
C LYS A 161 -21.81 -1.89 0.44
N VAL A 162 -20.57 -2.09 0.90
CA VAL A 162 -20.08 -1.60 2.19
C VAL A 162 -19.88 -0.09 2.23
N CYS A 163 -19.80 0.55 1.05
CA CYS A 163 -19.57 1.97 0.93
C CYS A 163 -20.90 2.73 0.83
N TYR A 164 -20.97 3.91 1.45
CA TYR A 164 -22.13 4.77 1.34
C TYR A 164 -22.16 5.40 -0.06
N PRO A 165 -23.23 5.20 -0.86
CA PRO A 165 -23.23 5.65 -2.26
C PRO A 165 -23.06 7.16 -2.45
N ASP A 166 -23.42 7.96 -1.43
CA ASP A 166 -23.46 9.42 -1.50
C ASP A 166 -22.18 10.10 -0.93
N ASP A 167 -21.18 9.33 -0.48
CA ASP A 167 -19.94 9.85 0.11
C ASP A 167 -18.90 10.30 -0.93
N GLY A 168 -19.20 10.14 -2.22
CA GLY A 168 -18.38 10.61 -3.34
C GLY A 168 -18.04 9.51 -4.36
N PRO A 169 -17.26 9.86 -5.38
CA PRO A 169 -16.81 8.87 -6.36
C PRO A 169 -15.85 7.88 -5.72
N TYR A 170 -16.02 6.61 -6.07
CA TYR A 170 -15.11 5.53 -5.72
C TYR A 170 -14.38 5.05 -6.95
N TYR A 171 -13.17 4.54 -6.75
CA TYR A 171 -12.30 4.22 -7.86
C TYR A 171 -11.86 2.76 -7.82
N GLY A 172 -11.88 2.11 -8.99
CA GLY A 172 -10.90 1.07 -9.28
C GLY A 172 -9.64 1.71 -9.85
N PHE A 173 -8.73 0.91 -10.38
CA PHE A 173 -7.57 1.39 -11.10
C PHE A 173 -7.27 0.66 -12.39
N ARG A 174 -6.56 1.37 -13.26
CA ARG A 174 -5.85 0.84 -14.41
C ARG A 174 -4.36 0.97 -14.17
N LEU A 175 -3.63 -0.13 -14.33
CA LEU A 175 -2.17 -0.16 -14.22
C LEU A 175 -1.55 -0.41 -15.59
N THR A 176 -0.63 0.45 -16.00
CA THR A 176 0.06 0.36 -17.29
C THR A 176 1.57 0.31 -17.06
N ILE A 177 2.24 -0.58 -17.78
CA ILE A 177 3.71 -0.61 -17.84
C ILE A 177 4.18 -0.24 -19.25
N LYS A 178 5.21 0.60 -19.33
CA LYS A 178 5.94 0.92 -20.54
C LYS A 178 7.35 0.36 -20.46
N ASP A 179 7.76 -0.38 -21.48
CA ASP A 179 9.18 -0.67 -21.73
C ASP A 179 9.78 0.47 -22.55
N ARG A 180 10.79 1.15 -22.00
CA ARG A 180 11.40 2.30 -22.68
C ARG A 180 12.28 1.91 -23.86
N ALA A 181 12.96 0.77 -23.80
CA ALA A 181 13.84 0.32 -24.87
C ALA A 181 13.03 -0.10 -26.10
N MET A 182 11.93 -0.84 -25.88
CA MET A 182 11.03 -1.26 -26.95
C MET A 182 10.02 -0.19 -27.35
N ASN A 183 9.93 0.90 -26.59
CA ASN A 183 8.89 1.94 -26.69
C ASN A 183 7.47 1.33 -26.80
N SER A 184 7.22 0.28 -26.02
CA SER A 184 5.95 -0.44 -26.01
C SER A 184 5.25 -0.26 -24.67
N SER A 185 3.94 -0.12 -24.68
CA SER A 185 3.12 0.02 -23.48
C SER A 185 2.01 -1.02 -23.48
N ARG A 186 1.70 -1.57 -22.30
CA ARG A 186 0.59 -2.49 -22.11
C ARG A 186 -0.11 -2.22 -20.78
N VAL A 187 -1.43 -2.40 -20.77
CA VAL A 187 -2.21 -2.47 -19.55
C VAL A 187 -1.92 -3.82 -18.90
N ILE A 188 -1.55 -3.80 -17.62
CA ILE A 188 -1.22 -5.01 -16.85
C ILE A 188 -2.29 -5.34 -15.81
N HIS A 189 -3.14 -4.36 -15.47
CA HIS A 189 -4.32 -4.57 -14.65
C HIS A 189 -5.39 -3.54 -15.01
N LEU A 190 -6.65 -3.95 -14.98
CA LEU A 190 -7.81 -3.07 -15.06
C LEU A 190 -8.92 -3.67 -14.21
N ASP A 191 -9.34 -2.96 -13.17
CA ASP A 191 -10.53 -3.38 -12.43
C ASP A 191 -11.76 -3.22 -13.29
N GLU A 192 -12.51 -4.30 -13.49
CA GLU A 192 -13.86 -4.22 -14.06
C GLU A 192 -14.88 -3.70 -13.02
N ALA A 193 -14.65 -4.03 -11.74
CA ALA A 193 -15.37 -3.52 -10.57
C ALA A 193 -14.41 -3.42 -9.37
N ILE A 194 -14.76 -2.63 -8.35
CA ILE A 194 -13.96 -2.54 -7.12
C ILE A 194 -14.13 -3.85 -6.33
N PRO A 195 -13.05 -4.60 -6.07
CA PRO A 195 -13.13 -5.81 -5.24
C PRO A 195 -13.54 -5.46 -3.80
N GLU A 196 -14.37 -6.28 -3.16
CA GLU A 196 -14.79 -6.05 -1.76
C GLU A 196 -13.60 -5.93 -0.81
N SER A 197 -12.49 -6.63 -1.10
CA SER A 197 -11.26 -6.59 -0.30
C SER A 197 -10.58 -5.21 -0.26
N ARG A 198 -10.94 -4.28 -1.15
CA ARG A 198 -10.38 -2.91 -1.18
C ARG A 198 -11.21 -1.89 -0.42
N GLY A 199 -12.34 -2.32 0.16
CA GLY A 199 -13.23 -1.42 0.90
C GLY A 199 -13.77 -0.30 0.03
N CYS A 200 -13.51 0.95 0.43
CA CYS A 200 -14.07 2.16 -0.18
C CYS A 200 -12.96 3.08 -0.72
N PRO A 201 -12.26 2.67 -1.80
CA PRO A 201 -11.10 3.40 -2.31
C PRO A 201 -11.48 4.76 -2.93
N LEU A 202 -10.85 5.81 -2.42
CA LEU A 202 -11.05 7.20 -2.86
C LEU A 202 -9.96 7.70 -3.84
N SER A 203 -8.81 7.03 -3.88
CA SER A 203 -7.69 7.35 -4.76
C SER A 203 -6.73 6.16 -4.86
N TYR A 204 -5.79 6.26 -5.81
CA TYR A 204 -4.68 5.33 -5.94
C TYR A 204 -3.39 6.09 -6.25
N ASP A 205 -2.30 5.56 -5.75
CA ASP A 205 -0.93 5.93 -6.11
C ASP A 205 -0.03 4.69 -6.10
N LEU A 206 1.27 4.87 -6.39
CA LEU A 206 2.25 3.78 -6.40
C LEU A 206 3.21 3.96 -5.22
N ALA A 207 3.22 2.99 -4.30
CA ALA A 207 4.10 3.01 -3.14
C ALA A 207 5.49 2.42 -3.42
N ALA A 208 5.56 1.29 -4.15
CA ALA A 208 6.81 0.61 -4.46
C ALA A 208 6.67 -0.34 -5.66
N VAL A 209 7.81 -0.69 -6.25
CA VAL A 209 7.98 -1.83 -7.15
C VAL A 209 8.97 -2.79 -6.48
N VAL A 210 8.56 -4.05 -6.36
CA VAL A 210 9.36 -5.10 -5.70
C VAL A 210 9.51 -6.30 -6.63
N ALA A 211 10.59 -7.06 -6.46
CA ALA A 211 10.92 -8.26 -7.24
C ALA A 211 11.56 -9.36 -6.38
#